data_AF-A0A2E5HM98-F1
#
_entry.id   AF-A0A2E5HM98-F1
#
_cell.length_a   1.000
_cell.length_b   1.000
_cell.length_c   1.000
_cell.angle_alpha   90.00
_cell.angle_beta   90.00
_cell.angle_gamma   90.00
#
_symmetry.space_group_name_H-M   'P 1'
#
loop_
_entity.id
_entity.type
_entity.pdbx_description
1 polymer ?
#
loop_
_entity_poly.entity_id
_entity_poly.type
_entity_poly.pdbx_seq_one_letter_code
_entity_poly.pdbx_strand_id
1 'polypeptide(L)'
;MTVTQAEIWIPARLGSTRLSEKLLRRAGGRPLLSYTIERAKEAAALLGREPRRAVRVVTDSDAIAAVAAEASVPTLRVPERCRSGTDRLALAWRRLPQEERPGTVINLQGDEPLMPPRIIAGLARLMASRAEVAMGTVMRPGVREPGAVSVVVDRQDRALYFSRHPLPGRHPSRPSVEPAQARPAWGTHVGLYGYRGHLLERWLDWEQGQLEATEGLEQLRALEYGMTLAVLRADAVVDPDDRPWFSIDTEQDLRRFEARLEGGAVVGS
;
A
#
# COMPACT_ATOMS: atom_id res chain seq x y z
N MET A 1 -4.57 25.46 -12.80
CA MET A 1 -5.13 24.41 -11.94
C MET A 1 -3.95 23.74 -11.24
N THR A 2 -3.75 24.05 -9.95
CA THR A 2 -2.67 23.48 -9.15
C THR A 2 -2.81 21.96 -9.16
N VAL A 3 -1.74 21.26 -9.53
CA VAL A 3 -1.67 19.79 -9.42
C VAL A 3 -1.89 19.48 -7.94
N THR A 4 -3.09 19.02 -7.62
CA THR A 4 -3.50 18.67 -6.27
C THR A 4 -2.58 17.57 -5.75
N GLN A 5 -1.82 17.90 -4.70
CA GLN A 5 -0.68 17.11 -4.23
C GLN A 5 -1.15 15.78 -3.61
N ALA A 6 -0.29 14.75 -3.67
CA ALA A 6 -0.56 13.48 -3.03
C ALA A 6 -0.43 13.57 -1.50
N GLU A 7 -1.30 12.89 -0.76
CA GLU A 7 -1.17 12.65 0.68
C GLU A 7 -1.06 11.15 0.95
N ILE A 8 -0.34 10.76 2.00
CA ILE A 8 -0.18 9.38 2.46
C ILE A 8 -1.17 9.14 3.59
N TRP A 9 -2.13 8.26 3.38
CA TRP A 9 -3.12 7.90 4.39
C TRP A 9 -2.87 6.47 4.86
N ILE A 10 -2.88 6.29 6.17
CA ILE A 10 -2.64 5.00 6.83
C ILE A 10 -3.96 4.52 7.44
N PRO A 11 -4.70 3.58 6.80
CA PRO A 11 -5.88 2.99 7.41
C PRO A 11 -5.45 2.09 8.58
N ALA A 12 -5.99 2.38 9.76
CA ALA A 12 -5.65 1.68 10.99
C ALA A 12 -6.90 1.36 11.81
N ARG A 13 -7.04 0.08 12.20
CA ARG A 13 -8.11 -0.43 13.07
C ARG A 13 -7.51 -1.36 14.12
N LEU A 14 -8.19 -1.50 15.26
CA LEU A 14 -7.76 -2.44 16.31
C LEU A 14 -7.99 -3.90 15.91
N GLY A 15 -9.14 -4.17 15.29
CA GLY A 15 -9.55 -5.52 14.94
C GLY A 15 -8.62 -6.17 13.92
N SER A 16 -7.99 -7.27 14.30
CA SER A 16 -7.25 -8.15 13.41
C SER A 16 -7.49 -9.59 13.87
N THR A 17 -7.93 -10.45 12.96
CA THR A 17 -8.35 -11.83 13.27
C THR A 17 -7.18 -12.77 13.54
N ARG A 18 -6.04 -12.53 12.87
CA ARG A 18 -4.82 -13.35 12.99
C ARG A 18 -3.90 -12.89 14.12
N LEU A 19 -3.98 -11.61 14.49
CA LEU A 19 -3.12 -11.00 15.49
C LEU A 19 -3.89 -9.91 16.21
N SER A 20 -4.34 -10.18 17.44
CA SER A 20 -5.16 -9.24 18.21
C SER A 20 -4.42 -7.91 18.43
N GLU A 21 -5.12 -6.80 18.24
CA GLU A 21 -4.61 -5.43 18.40
C GLU A 21 -3.24 -5.21 17.73
N LYS A 22 -3.03 -5.86 16.57
CA LYS A 22 -1.76 -5.93 15.84
C LYS A 22 -1.00 -4.60 15.84
N LEU A 23 -1.66 -3.52 15.46
CA LEU A 23 -1.02 -2.20 15.31
C LEU A 23 -0.49 -1.59 16.62
N LEU A 24 -1.01 -2.03 17.77
CA LEU A 24 -0.59 -1.62 19.11
C LEU A 24 0.45 -2.56 19.73
N ARG A 25 0.68 -3.75 19.14
CA ARG A 25 1.75 -4.65 19.60
C ARG A 25 3.08 -3.90 19.56
N ARG A 26 3.89 -4.08 20.61
CA ARG A 26 5.18 -3.42 20.73
C ARG A 26 6.29 -4.28 20.16
N ALA A 27 7.16 -3.66 19.38
CA ALA A 27 8.45 -4.19 18.95
C ALA A 27 9.51 -3.12 19.26
N GLY A 28 10.65 -3.49 19.84
CA GLY A 28 11.68 -2.53 20.25
C GLY A 28 11.14 -1.40 21.16
N GLY A 29 10.16 -1.71 22.01
CA GLY A 29 9.54 -0.75 22.93
C GLY A 29 8.48 0.18 22.32
N ARG A 30 8.22 0.15 21.00
CA ARG A 30 7.25 1.05 20.34
C ARG A 30 6.13 0.27 19.65
N PRO A 31 4.90 0.82 19.54
CA PRO A 31 3.83 0.22 18.74
C PRO A 31 4.25 -0.02 17.29
N LEU A 32 3.78 -1.11 16.67
CA LEU A 32 4.04 -1.42 15.26
C LEU A 32 3.65 -0.26 14.33
N LEU A 33 2.49 0.36 14.58
CA LEU A 33 2.01 1.48 13.77
C LEU A 33 2.99 2.66 13.74
N SER A 34 3.73 2.90 14.82
CA SER A 34 4.72 3.99 14.88
C SER A 34 5.81 3.80 13.82
N TYR A 35 6.22 2.57 13.51
CA TYR A 35 7.21 2.31 12.47
C TYR A 35 6.66 2.61 11.08
N THR A 36 5.41 2.23 10.80
CA THR A 36 4.73 2.55 9.54
C THR A 36 4.55 4.06 9.37
N ILE A 37 4.20 4.77 10.44
CA ILE A 37 4.13 6.24 10.44
C ILE A 37 5.49 6.85 10.08
N GLU A 38 6.59 6.35 10.64
CA GLU A 38 7.92 6.85 10.27
C GLU A 38 8.26 6.62 8.79
N ARG A 39 7.91 5.45 8.23
CA ARG A 39 8.07 5.22 6.77
C ARG A 39 7.27 6.22 5.93
N ALA A 40 6.06 6.56 6.34
CA ALA A 40 5.25 7.58 5.68
C ALA A 40 5.87 8.99 5.78
N LYS A 41 6.42 9.35 6.94
CA LYS A 41 7.08 10.65 7.16
C LYS A 41 8.36 10.77 6.31
N GLU A 42 9.17 9.72 6.26
CA GLU A 42 10.35 9.64 5.40
C GLU A 42 9.96 9.78 3.91
N ALA A 43 8.87 9.13 3.49
CA ALA A 43 8.36 9.26 2.13
C ALA A 43 7.85 10.67 1.83
N ALA A 44 7.16 11.32 2.77
CA ALA A 44 6.74 12.71 2.65
C ALA A 44 7.95 13.64 2.49
N ALA A 45 9.02 13.42 3.26
CA ALA A 45 10.27 14.18 3.14
C ALA A 45 10.92 14.01 1.75
N LEU A 46 10.94 12.79 1.19
CA LEU A 46 11.42 12.54 -0.19
C LEU A 46 10.57 13.26 -1.26
N LEU A 47 9.31 13.58 -0.94
CA LEU A 47 8.42 14.36 -1.80
C LEU A 47 8.56 15.88 -1.57
N GLY A 48 9.46 16.32 -0.68
CA GLY A 48 9.62 17.73 -0.32
C GLY A 48 8.43 18.28 0.47
N ARG A 49 7.72 17.42 1.21
CA ARG A 49 6.50 17.75 1.92
C ARG A 49 6.70 17.67 3.42
N GLU A 50 6.12 18.64 4.12
CA GLU A 50 6.06 18.62 5.58
C GLU A 50 5.11 17.48 6.03
N PRO A 51 5.56 16.56 6.91
CA PRO A 51 4.77 15.38 7.23
C PRO A 51 3.41 15.63 7.89
N ARG A 52 3.24 16.67 8.74
CA ARG A 52 1.94 17.01 9.34
C ARG A 52 0.88 17.40 8.31
N ARG A 53 1.30 17.84 7.12
CA ARG A 53 0.42 18.16 5.99
C ARG A 53 0.32 17.07 4.92
N ALA A 54 1.13 16.03 5.01
CA ALA A 54 1.26 15.01 3.98
C ALA A 54 0.91 13.60 4.46
N VAL A 55 0.83 13.37 5.76
CA VAL A 55 0.53 12.06 6.35
C VAL A 55 -0.70 12.18 7.24
N ARG A 56 -1.66 11.27 7.11
CA ARG A 56 -2.81 11.15 8.01
C ARG A 56 -3.04 9.69 8.41
N VAL A 57 -3.41 9.44 9.66
CA VAL A 57 -3.90 8.12 10.10
C VAL A 57 -5.42 8.11 10.06
N VAL A 58 -6.01 7.14 9.38
CA VAL A 58 -7.48 7.01 9.26
C VAL A 58 -7.96 5.92 10.19
N THR A 59 -8.67 6.29 11.26
CA THR A 59 -9.02 5.36 12.33
C THR A 59 -10.36 5.66 13.00
N ASP A 60 -10.91 4.62 13.62
CA ASP A 60 -12.05 4.61 14.52
C ASP A 60 -11.63 4.62 15.99
N SER A 61 -10.38 4.23 16.30
CA SER A 61 -9.90 3.96 17.65
C SER A 61 -9.15 5.12 18.29
N ASP A 62 -9.48 5.42 19.55
CA ASP A 62 -8.75 6.41 20.36
C ASP A 62 -7.32 5.95 20.67
N ALA A 63 -7.11 4.65 20.91
CA ALA A 63 -5.77 4.10 21.17
C ALA A 63 -4.85 4.25 19.95
N ILE A 64 -5.37 4.02 18.74
CA ILE A 64 -4.63 4.27 17.49
C ILE A 64 -4.39 5.76 17.29
N ALA A 65 -5.37 6.61 17.61
CA ALA A 65 -5.22 8.04 17.51
C ALA A 65 -4.14 8.59 18.47
N ALA A 66 -4.01 8.00 19.67
CA ALA A 66 -2.94 8.35 20.61
C ALA A 66 -1.55 8.06 20.03
N VAL A 67 -1.35 6.90 19.38
CA VAL A 67 -0.08 6.56 18.71
C VAL A 67 0.25 7.56 17.59
N ALA A 68 -0.76 7.98 16.81
CA ALA A 68 -0.57 9.00 15.78
C ALA A 68 -0.20 10.36 16.37
N ALA A 69 -0.84 10.75 17.48
CA ALA A 69 -0.58 12.00 18.18
C ALA A 69 0.85 12.05 18.76
N GLU A 70 1.34 10.96 19.35
CA GLU A 70 2.75 10.83 19.79
C GLU A 70 3.74 11.08 18.63
N ALA A 71 3.39 10.63 17.41
CA ALA A 71 4.18 10.85 16.21
C ALA A 71 3.93 12.22 15.54
N SER A 72 3.12 13.10 16.14
CA SER A 72 2.67 14.37 15.55
C SER A 72 1.99 14.21 14.18
N VAL A 73 1.24 13.15 13.96
CA VAL A 73 0.50 12.89 12.71
C VAL A 73 -1.00 13.10 12.95
N PRO A 74 -1.68 13.92 12.12
CA PRO A 74 -3.12 14.13 12.26
C PRO A 74 -3.91 12.84 11.97
N THR A 75 -5.11 12.76 12.56
CA THR A 75 -6.01 11.63 12.34
C THR A 75 -7.30 12.06 11.65
N LEU A 76 -7.82 11.19 10.79
CA LEU A 76 -9.17 11.29 10.24
C LEU A 76 -10.03 10.23 10.93
N ARG A 77 -11.05 10.70 11.65
CA ARG A 77 -11.96 9.80 12.38
C ARG A 77 -13.07 9.29 11.47
N VAL A 78 -13.16 7.98 11.36
CA VAL A 78 -14.25 7.29 10.65
C VAL A 78 -14.98 6.32 11.59
N PRO A 79 -16.23 5.93 11.30
CA PRO A 79 -16.94 4.91 12.06
C PRO A 79 -16.27 3.54 11.94
N GLU A 80 -16.56 2.69 12.92
CA GLU A 80 -15.91 1.39 13.08
C GLU A 80 -16.12 0.41 11.92
N ARG A 81 -17.30 0.48 11.29
CA ARG A 81 -17.73 -0.52 10.29
C ARG A 81 -17.32 -0.13 8.88
N CYS A 82 -16.08 -0.44 8.51
CA CYS A 82 -15.61 -0.47 7.12
C CYS A 82 -15.22 -1.91 6.74
N ARG A 83 -15.61 -2.39 5.56
CA ARG A 83 -15.32 -3.77 5.11
C ARG A 83 -13.83 -3.97 4.79
N SER A 84 -13.18 -2.92 4.27
CA SER A 84 -11.76 -2.96 3.90
C SER A 84 -11.03 -1.66 4.26
N GLY A 85 -9.70 -1.67 4.07
CA GLY A 85 -8.89 -0.47 4.18
C GLY A 85 -9.29 0.59 3.15
N THR A 86 -9.61 0.18 1.91
CA THR A 86 -10.04 1.12 0.88
C THR A 86 -11.41 1.74 1.18
N ASP A 87 -12.38 0.97 1.69
CA ASP A 87 -13.67 1.50 2.17
C ASP A 87 -13.46 2.58 3.26
N ARG A 88 -12.50 2.33 4.17
CA ARG A 88 -12.14 3.28 5.24
C ARG A 88 -11.57 4.59 4.70
N LEU A 89 -10.69 4.53 3.71
CA LEU A 89 -10.15 5.73 3.07
C LEU A 89 -11.21 6.46 2.24
N ALA A 90 -12.05 5.75 1.52
CA ALA A 90 -13.14 6.35 0.74
C ALA A 90 -14.17 7.07 1.63
N LEU A 91 -14.45 6.51 2.81
CA LEU A 91 -15.33 7.16 3.78
C LEU A 91 -14.69 8.41 4.40
N ALA A 92 -13.40 8.35 4.75
CA ALA A 92 -12.66 9.51 5.21
C ALA A 92 -12.63 10.61 4.14
N TRP A 93 -12.41 10.23 2.88
CA TRP A 93 -12.44 11.12 1.72
C TRP A 93 -13.77 11.85 1.57
N ARG A 94 -14.90 11.13 1.60
CA ARG A 94 -16.24 11.74 1.50
C ARG A 94 -16.55 12.70 2.64
N ARG A 95 -16.00 12.47 3.83
CA ARG A 95 -16.21 13.31 5.01
C ARG A 95 -15.36 14.57 5.04
N LEU A 96 -14.27 14.62 4.26
CA LEU A 96 -13.45 15.82 4.18
C LEU A 96 -14.18 16.92 3.41
N PRO A 97 -14.06 18.19 3.86
CA PRO A 97 -14.41 19.36 3.06
C PRO A 97 -13.70 19.30 1.70
N GLN A 98 -14.36 19.79 0.65
CA GLN A 98 -13.85 19.69 -0.72
C GLN A 98 -12.48 20.36 -0.90
N GLU A 99 -12.24 21.45 -0.18
CA GLU A 99 -11.01 22.23 -0.14
C GLU A 99 -9.84 21.50 0.55
N GLU A 100 -10.12 20.51 1.39
CA GLU A 100 -9.12 19.71 2.12
C GLU A 100 -8.77 18.39 1.41
N ARG A 101 -9.49 18.05 0.34
CA ARG A 101 -9.37 16.78 -0.37
C ARG A 101 -8.11 16.76 -1.26
N PRO A 102 -7.13 15.85 -1.01
CA PRO A 102 -5.91 15.78 -1.83
C PRO A 102 -6.15 15.12 -3.19
N GLY A 103 -5.49 15.56 -4.25
CA GLY A 103 -5.73 15.02 -5.60
C GLY A 103 -5.47 13.53 -5.73
N THR A 104 -4.59 13.02 -4.87
CA THR A 104 -4.22 11.61 -4.80
C THR A 104 -4.00 11.21 -3.35
N VAL A 105 -4.50 10.03 -2.99
CA VAL A 105 -4.27 9.41 -1.69
C VAL A 105 -3.40 8.17 -1.90
N ILE A 106 -2.25 8.13 -1.25
CA ILE A 106 -1.39 6.95 -1.15
C ILE A 106 -1.82 6.15 0.08
N ASN A 107 -2.38 4.99 -0.15
CA ASN A 107 -2.83 4.06 0.88
C ASN A 107 -1.68 3.17 1.34
N LEU A 108 -1.05 3.53 2.46
CA LEU A 108 -0.03 2.74 3.13
C LEU A 108 -0.68 1.93 4.26
N GLN A 109 -0.74 0.61 4.13
CA GLN A 109 -1.32 -0.24 5.18
C GLN A 109 -0.57 -0.08 6.51
N GLY A 110 -1.31 -0.06 7.63
CA GLY A 110 -0.76 0.19 8.97
C GLY A 110 0.28 -0.85 9.44
N ASP A 111 0.28 -2.03 8.84
CA ASP A 111 1.07 -3.22 9.15
C ASP A 111 2.28 -3.43 8.23
N GLU A 112 2.71 -2.36 7.54
CA GLU A 112 3.86 -2.33 6.63
C GLU A 112 5.05 -1.51 7.21
N PRO A 113 5.58 -1.85 8.39
CA PRO A 113 6.61 -1.04 9.07
C PRO A 113 7.97 -1.03 8.36
N LEU A 114 8.16 -1.96 7.42
CA LEU A 114 9.37 -2.13 6.62
C LEU A 114 9.22 -1.58 5.19
N MET A 115 8.07 -0.99 4.82
CA MET A 115 7.86 -0.45 3.47
C MET A 115 8.95 0.58 3.14
N PRO A 116 9.75 0.36 2.07
CA PRO A 116 10.77 1.34 1.67
C PRO A 116 10.13 2.69 1.33
N PRO A 117 10.58 3.81 1.94
CA PRO A 117 10.01 5.14 1.68
C PRO A 117 10.06 5.55 0.21
N ARG A 118 11.10 5.12 -0.52
CA ARG A 118 11.25 5.35 -1.96
C ARG A 118 10.18 4.64 -2.81
N ILE A 119 9.61 3.53 -2.35
CA ILE A 119 8.46 2.90 -3.03
C ILE A 119 7.21 3.77 -2.83
N ILE A 120 6.97 4.27 -1.62
CA ILE A 120 5.83 5.15 -1.30
C ILE A 120 5.92 6.45 -2.12
N ALA A 121 7.08 7.12 -2.08
CA ALA A 121 7.34 8.32 -2.86
C ALA A 121 7.33 8.04 -4.38
N GLY A 122 7.86 6.91 -4.82
CA GLY A 122 7.84 6.46 -6.21
C GLY A 122 6.42 6.30 -6.74
N LEU A 123 5.52 5.72 -5.95
CA LEU A 123 4.12 5.55 -6.34
C LEU A 123 3.41 6.91 -6.42
N ALA A 124 3.67 7.81 -5.48
CA ALA A 124 3.15 9.18 -5.55
C ALA A 124 3.61 9.91 -6.83
N ARG A 125 4.89 9.76 -7.21
CA ARG A 125 5.42 10.34 -8.45
C ARG A 125 4.85 9.69 -9.71
N LEU A 126 4.65 8.37 -9.71
CA LEU A 126 3.99 7.65 -10.81
C LEU A 126 2.55 8.15 -10.99
N MET A 127 1.81 8.32 -9.90
CA MET A 127 0.49 8.93 -9.95
C MET A 127 0.59 10.36 -10.46
N ALA A 128 1.55 11.18 -10.02
CA ALA A 128 1.68 12.54 -10.56
C ALA A 128 1.96 12.58 -12.07
N SER A 129 2.71 11.62 -12.62
CA SER A 129 3.09 11.59 -14.04
C SER A 129 2.05 10.94 -14.97
N ARG A 130 1.07 10.21 -14.42
CA ARG A 130 0.05 9.49 -15.21
C ARG A 130 -1.37 9.96 -14.88
N ALA A 131 -1.74 11.14 -15.37
CA ALA A 131 -3.05 11.74 -15.09
C ALA A 131 -4.24 10.85 -15.54
N GLU A 132 -4.02 9.98 -16.52
CA GLU A 132 -5.04 9.10 -17.10
C GLU A 132 -5.42 7.91 -16.21
N VAL A 133 -4.59 7.54 -15.23
CA VAL A 133 -4.87 6.39 -14.37
C VAL A 133 -5.67 6.80 -13.13
N ALA A 134 -6.68 5.99 -12.81
CA ALA A 134 -7.53 6.20 -11.64
C ALA A 134 -6.90 5.63 -10.35
N MET A 135 -6.04 4.63 -10.52
CA MET A 135 -5.38 3.93 -9.42
C MET A 135 -3.95 3.53 -9.81
N GLY A 136 -3.10 3.34 -8.81
CA GLY A 136 -1.76 2.82 -8.96
C GLY A 136 -1.47 1.77 -7.90
N THR A 137 -0.58 0.83 -8.19
CA THR A 137 -0.05 -0.15 -7.23
C THR A 137 1.42 -0.44 -7.51
N VAL A 138 2.01 -1.39 -6.79
CA VAL A 138 3.42 -1.79 -6.89
C VAL A 138 3.54 -3.29 -7.18
N MET A 139 4.56 -3.67 -7.95
CA MET A 139 4.97 -5.06 -8.10
C MET A 139 6.47 -5.27 -7.90
N ARG A 140 6.85 -6.48 -7.50
CA ARG A 140 8.22 -7.01 -7.52
C ARG A 140 8.36 -7.89 -8.77
N PRO A 141 8.98 -7.40 -9.86
CA PRO A 141 8.98 -8.10 -11.15
C PRO A 141 9.71 -9.44 -11.08
N GLY A 142 9.18 -10.45 -11.77
CA GLY A 142 9.83 -11.77 -11.90
C GLY A 142 9.91 -12.60 -10.61
N VAL A 143 9.44 -12.07 -9.49
CA VAL A 143 9.39 -12.78 -8.21
C VAL A 143 8.07 -13.55 -8.10
N ARG A 144 8.12 -14.79 -7.62
CA ARG A 144 6.95 -15.55 -7.17
C ARG A 144 7.11 -15.85 -5.69
N GLU A 145 6.20 -15.34 -4.89
CA GLU A 145 6.17 -15.62 -3.46
C GLU A 145 4.98 -16.51 -3.13
N PRO A 146 5.20 -17.65 -2.44
CA PRO A 146 4.12 -18.52 -2.01
C PRO A 146 3.07 -17.75 -1.20
N GLY A 147 1.79 -17.90 -1.55
CA GLY A 147 0.68 -17.21 -0.89
C GLY A 147 0.53 -15.73 -1.24
N ALA A 148 1.46 -15.14 -1.99
CA ALA A 148 1.37 -13.77 -2.44
C ALA A 148 0.52 -13.64 -3.71
N VAL A 149 -0.04 -12.45 -3.90
CA VAL A 149 -0.84 -12.13 -5.09
C VAL A 149 0.10 -11.93 -6.28
N SER A 150 -0.16 -12.62 -7.39
CA SER A 150 0.50 -12.38 -8.66
C SER A 150 -0.18 -11.24 -9.40
N VAL A 151 0.60 -10.47 -10.15
CA VAL A 151 0.11 -9.45 -11.09
C VAL A 151 0.77 -9.63 -12.45
N VAL A 152 0.01 -9.36 -13.51
CA VAL A 152 0.50 -9.27 -14.89
C VAL A 152 0.19 -7.89 -15.45
N VAL A 153 1.10 -7.36 -16.27
CA VAL A 153 1.03 -6.00 -16.79
C VAL A 153 1.19 -5.96 -18.31
N ASP A 154 0.65 -4.90 -18.91
CA ASP A 154 0.89 -4.59 -20.33
C ASP A 154 2.28 -3.94 -20.55
N ARG A 155 2.55 -3.54 -21.80
CA ARG A 155 3.83 -2.91 -22.19
C ARG A 155 4.02 -1.50 -21.62
N GLN A 156 2.97 -0.91 -21.09
CA GLN A 156 2.95 0.41 -20.48
C GLN A 156 2.91 0.32 -18.94
N ASP A 157 3.13 -0.85 -18.36
CA ASP A 157 3.04 -1.08 -16.93
C ASP A 157 1.65 -0.73 -16.37
N ARG A 158 0.58 -1.08 -17.09
CA ARG A 158 -0.79 -1.09 -16.58
C ARG A 158 -1.16 -2.51 -16.16
N ALA A 159 -1.83 -2.66 -15.02
CA ALA A 159 -2.27 -3.97 -14.55
C ALA A 159 -3.32 -4.53 -15.52
N LEU A 160 -3.10 -5.76 -15.97
CA LEU A 160 -4.07 -6.52 -16.75
C LEU A 160 -4.93 -7.39 -15.83
N TYR A 161 -4.32 -8.05 -14.84
CA TYR A 161 -5.04 -8.89 -13.89
C TYR A 161 -4.22 -9.17 -12.62
N PHE A 162 -4.92 -9.51 -11.53
CA PHE A 162 -4.34 -9.96 -10.26
C PHE A 162 -4.95 -11.30 -9.89
N SER A 163 -4.16 -12.21 -9.30
CA SER A 163 -4.67 -13.50 -8.85
C SER A 163 -3.87 -14.04 -7.67
N ARG A 164 -4.51 -14.82 -6.80
CA ARG A 164 -3.80 -15.65 -5.81
C ARG A 164 -3.13 -16.87 -6.46
N HIS A 165 -3.53 -17.20 -7.69
CA HIS A 165 -2.85 -18.21 -8.49
C HIS A 165 -1.63 -17.64 -9.22
N PRO A 166 -0.63 -18.49 -9.53
CA PRO A 166 0.54 -18.05 -10.28
C PRO A 166 0.18 -17.50 -11.67
N LEU A 167 0.56 -16.24 -11.93
CA LEU A 167 0.43 -15.61 -13.25
C LEU A 167 1.81 -15.26 -13.85
N PRO A 168 1.97 -15.27 -15.18
CA PRO A 168 1.09 -15.94 -16.14
C PRO A 168 1.15 -17.45 -15.95
N GLY A 169 0.09 -18.15 -16.36
CA GLY A 169 0.14 -19.60 -16.50
C GLY A 169 1.21 -20.00 -17.52
N ARG A 170 1.91 -21.10 -17.26
CA ARG A 170 2.89 -21.66 -18.22
C ARG A 170 2.18 -22.59 -19.19
N HIS A 171 2.54 -22.52 -20.47
CA HIS A 171 2.04 -23.47 -21.45
C HIS A 171 2.62 -24.87 -21.13
N PRO A 172 1.80 -25.92 -20.98
CA PRO A 172 2.22 -27.20 -20.40
C PRO A 172 3.32 -27.91 -21.20
N SER A 173 3.34 -27.72 -22.52
CA SER A 173 4.28 -28.39 -23.43
C SER A 173 5.32 -27.48 -24.08
N ARG A 174 5.37 -26.18 -23.74
CA ARG A 174 6.37 -25.26 -24.30
C ARG A 174 7.38 -24.88 -23.24
N PRO A 175 8.69 -24.90 -23.56
CA PRO A 175 9.68 -24.34 -22.68
C PRO A 175 9.32 -22.88 -22.43
N SER A 176 9.54 -22.44 -21.19
CA SER A 176 9.27 -21.06 -20.84
C SER A 176 10.20 -20.16 -21.64
N VAL A 177 9.62 -19.17 -22.31
CA VAL A 177 10.41 -18.13 -22.94
C VAL A 177 10.91 -17.25 -21.81
N GLU A 178 12.08 -17.57 -21.27
CA GLU A 178 12.88 -16.66 -20.45
C GLU A 178 13.60 -15.76 -21.45
N PRO A 179 13.11 -14.55 -21.73
CA PRO A 179 13.82 -13.71 -22.68
C PRO A 179 15.06 -13.24 -21.93
N ALA A 180 16.24 -13.58 -22.45
CA ALA A 180 17.54 -13.36 -21.81
C ALA A 180 17.82 -11.89 -21.39
N GLN A 181 16.95 -10.94 -21.76
CA GLN A 181 17.03 -9.50 -21.50
C GLN A 181 15.66 -8.83 -21.20
N ALA A 182 14.55 -9.56 -21.02
CA ALA A 182 13.23 -8.90 -20.89
C ALA A 182 12.91 -8.50 -19.44
N ARG A 183 12.44 -7.26 -19.29
CA ARG A 183 11.67 -6.81 -18.12
C ARG A 183 10.45 -7.72 -17.96
N PRO A 184 10.32 -8.49 -16.87
CA PRO A 184 9.19 -9.41 -16.70
C PRO A 184 7.84 -8.66 -16.77
N ALA A 185 6.89 -9.15 -17.56
CA ALA A 185 5.52 -8.62 -17.62
C ALA A 185 4.64 -9.09 -16.46
N TRP A 186 5.26 -9.61 -15.39
CA TRP A 186 4.60 -10.24 -14.26
C TRP A 186 5.46 -10.12 -13.00
N GLY A 187 4.85 -10.31 -11.84
CA GLY A 187 5.56 -10.32 -10.56
C GLY A 187 4.64 -10.51 -9.37
N THR A 188 5.20 -10.43 -8.17
CA THR A 188 4.44 -10.37 -6.91
C THR A 188 3.88 -8.96 -6.73
N HIS A 189 2.58 -8.84 -6.52
CA HIS A 189 1.90 -7.60 -6.14
C HIS A 189 2.24 -7.22 -4.69
N VAL A 190 2.47 -5.92 -4.47
CA VAL A 190 2.71 -5.33 -3.15
C VAL A 190 1.50 -4.47 -2.79
N GLY A 191 0.93 -4.65 -1.60
CA GLY A 191 -0.30 -4.02 -1.11
C GLY A 191 -0.18 -2.52 -0.78
N LEU A 192 0.46 -1.74 -1.65
CA LEU A 192 0.54 -0.28 -1.57
C LEU A 192 -0.21 0.32 -2.76
N TYR A 193 -1.12 1.23 -2.50
CA TYR A 193 -1.97 1.79 -3.55
C TYR A 193 -1.91 3.31 -3.62
N GLY A 194 -2.13 3.86 -4.81
CA GLY A 194 -2.41 5.27 -5.03
C GLY A 194 -3.80 5.41 -5.65
N TYR A 195 -4.65 6.23 -5.06
CA TYR A 195 -6.01 6.46 -5.54
C TYR A 195 -6.20 7.89 -5.96
N ARG A 196 -6.86 8.12 -7.09
CA ARG A 196 -7.39 9.45 -7.40
C ARG A 196 -8.60 9.75 -6.52
N GLY A 197 -8.77 11.03 -6.19
CA GLY A 197 -9.96 11.49 -5.45
C GLY A 197 -11.27 11.04 -6.10
N HIS A 198 -11.39 11.10 -7.43
CA HIS A 198 -12.60 10.67 -8.15
C HIS A 198 -12.87 9.16 -8.07
N LEU A 199 -11.85 8.33 -7.81
CA LEU A 199 -12.03 6.90 -7.59
C LEU A 199 -12.55 6.67 -6.16
N LEU A 200 -11.95 7.31 -5.16
CA LEU A 200 -12.42 7.25 -3.77
C LEU A 200 -13.84 7.78 -3.63
N GLU A 201 -14.20 8.82 -4.38
CA GLU A 201 -15.54 9.38 -4.39
C GLU A 201 -16.59 8.35 -4.80
N ARG A 202 -16.29 7.49 -5.79
CA ARG A 202 -17.22 6.49 -6.33
C ARG A 202 -17.12 5.13 -5.65
N TRP A 203 -16.02 4.86 -4.94
CA TRP A 203 -15.69 3.53 -4.42
C TRP A 203 -16.79 2.89 -3.56
N LEU A 204 -17.44 3.70 -2.73
CA LEU A 204 -18.49 3.23 -1.82
C LEU A 204 -19.83 2.96 -2.53
N ASP A 205 -20.03 3.47 -3.74
CA ASP A 205 -21.23 3.22 -4.55
C ASP A 205 -21.09 1.98 -5.42
N TRP A 206 -19.86 1.46 -5.57
CA TRP A 206 -19.60 0.25 -6.32
C TRP A 206 -19.92 -0.98 -5.50
N GLU A 207 -20.78 -1.83 -6.08
CA GLU A 207 -20.97 -3.18 -5.58
C GLU A 207 -19.67 -3.98 -5.69
N GLN A 208 -19.51 -4.95 -4.79
CA GLN A 208 -18.42 -5.91 -4.89
C GLN A 208 -18.58 -6.71 -6.19
N GLY A 209 -17.53 -6.73 -6.99
CA GLY A 209 -17.53 -7.45 -8.26
C GLY A 209 -17.35 -8.96 -8.08
N GLN A 210 -17.62 -9.72 -9.14
CA GLN A 210 -17.49 -11.17 -9.14
C GLN A 210 -16.03 -11.62 -9.00
N LEU A 211 -15.11 -10.92 -9.68
CA LEU A 211 -13.68 -11.23 -9.61
C LEU A 211 -13.12 -10.86 -8.23
N GLU A 212 -13.50 -9.70 -7.69
CA GLU A 212 -13.19 -9.34 -6.30
C GLU A 212 -13.65 -10.42 -5.32
N ALA A 213 -14.90 -10.88 -5.41
CA ALA A 213 -15.45 -11.87 -4.49
C ALA A 213 -14.75 -13.24 -4.63
N THR A 214 -14.44 -13.65 -5.87
CA THR A 214 -13.81 -14.94 -6.18
C THR A 214 -12.37 -15.01 -5.67
N GLU A 215 -11.59 -13.96 -5.90
CA GLU A 215 -10.18 -13.93 -5.51
C GLU A 215 -9.98 -13.34 -4.10
N GLY A 216 -10.98 -12.67 -3.54
CA GLY A 216 -10.85 -11.89 -2.31
C GLY A 216 -9.82 -10.77 -2.44
N LEU A 217 -9.87 -10.02 -3.56
CA LEU A 217 -8.90 -8.99 -3.94
C LEU A 217 -9.62 -7.69 -4.35
N GLU A 218 -9.63 -6.70 -3.46
CA GLU A 218 -10.39 -5.45 -3.64
C GLU A 218 -10.00 -4.65 -4.89
N GLN A 219 -8.74 -4.70 -5.31
CA GLN A 219 -8.27 -4.02 -6.51
C GLN A 219 -8.92 -4.54 -7.81
N LEU A 220 -9.48 -5.76 -7.79
CA LEU A 220 -10.24 -6.28 -8.93
C LEU A 220 -11.55 -5.52 -9.14
N ARG A 221 -12.16 -4.95 -8.09
CA ARG A 221 -13.32 -4.06 -8.22
C ARG A 221 -13.02 -2.92 -9.17
N ALA A 222 -11.86 -2.27 -9.03
CA ALA A 222 -11.47 -1.19 -9.92
C ALA A 222 -11.35 -1.66 -11.38
N LEU A 223 -10.76 -2.84 -11.63
CA LEU A 223 -10.67 -3.42 -12.98
C LEU A 223 -12.04 -3.77 -13.55
N GLU A 224 -12.95 -4.35 -12.75
CA GLU A 224 -14.32 -4.70 -13.17
C GLU A 224 -15.15 -3.47 -13.57
N TYR A 225 -14.94 -2.33 -12.90
CA TYR A 225 -15.54 -1.05 -13.27
C TYR A 225 -14.77 -0.30 -14.38
N GLY A 226 -13.82 -0.96 -15.05
CA GLY A 226 -13.09 -0.42 -16.20
C GLY A 226 -12.04 0.63 -15.85
N MET A 227 -11.59 0.69 -14.60
CA MET A 227 -10.54 1.62 -14.19
C MET A 227 -9.17 1.12 -14.63
N THR A 228 -8.32 2.05 -15.07
CA THR A 228 -6.92 1.75 -15.38
C THR A 228 -6.05 1.88 -14.14
N LEU A 229 -5.22 0.85 -13.89
CA LEU A 229 -4.24 0.82 -12.80
C LEU A 229 -2.82 0.90 -13.36
N ALA A 230 -2.02 1.90 -12.95
CA ALA A 230 -0.59 1.89 -13.20
C ALA A 230 0.14 1.00 -12.18
N VAL A 231 1.23 0.35 -12.59
CA VAL A 231 2.04 -0.50 -11.72
C VAL A 231 3.45 0.05 -11.66
N LEU A 232 3.86 0.51 -10.48
CA LEU A 232 5.25 0.81 -10.19
C LEU A 232 6.02 -0.50 -10.05
N ARG A 233 7.16 -0.58 -10.72
CA ARG A 233 8.10 -1.69 -10.53
C ARG A 233 9.06 -1.35 -9.41
N ALA A 234 9.10 -2.19 -8.38
CA ALA A 234 9.91 -1.93 -7.19
C ALA A 234 11.41 -1.81 -7.53
N ASP A 235 11.92 -2.67 -8.42
CA ASP A 235 13.31 -2.67 -8.89
C ASP A 235 13.76 -1.38 -9.61
N ALA A 236 12.83 -0.52 -10.02
CA ALA A 236 13.14 0.79 -10.57
C ALA A 236 13.42 1.86 -9.51
N VAL A 237 13.10 1.58 -8.24
CA VAL A 237 13.20 2.55 -7.13
C VAL A 237 13.91 2.01 -5.91
N VAL A 238 14.05 0.69 -5.76
CA VAL A 238 14.86 0.06 -4.69
C VAL A 238 16.19 -0.44 -5.24
N ASP A 239 17.20 -0.41 -4.38
CA ASP A 239 18.52 -0.96 -4.67
C ASP A 239 18.48 -2.50 -4.49
N PRO A 240 19.12 -3.29 -5.37
CA PRO A 240 19.29 -4.74 -5.17
C PRO A 240 19.87 -5.13 -3.80
N ASP A 241 20.71 -4.29 -3.20
CA ASP A 241 21.34 -4.54 -1.89
C ASP A 241 20.43 -4.18 -0.70
N ASP A 242 19.25 -3.61 -0.97
CA ASP A 242 18.29 -3.31 0.09
C ASP A 242 17.80 -4.59 0.77
N ARG A 243 17.80 -4.57 2.11
CA ARG A 243 17.25 -5.68 2.89
C ARG A 243 15.77 -5.92 2.51
N PRO A 244 15.36 -7.17 2.24
CA PRO A 244 13.98 -7.50 1.89
C PRO A 244 12.97 -6.96 2.91
N TRP A 245 11.81 -6.49 2.46
CA TRP A 245 10.72 -6.05 3.33
C TRP A 245 9.56 -7.04 3.26
N PHE A 246 8.72 -7.02 4.30
CA PHE A 246 7.57 -7.90 4.46
C PHE A 246 6.52 -7.22 5.35
N SER A 247 5.25 -7.56 5.14
CA SER A 247 4.14 -7.16 6.01
C SER A 247 4.15 -7.98 7.30
N ILE A 248 3.56 -7.44 8.37
CA ILE A 248 3.35 -8.18 9.60
C ILE A 248 1.92 -8.68 9.63
N ASP A 249 1.71 -9.99 9.51
CA ASP A 249 0.37 -10.60 9.53
C ASP A 249 0.20 -11.68 10.60
N THR A 250 1.31 -12.25 11.04
CA THR A 250 1.38 -13.34 12.00
C THR A 250 2.36 -13.03 13.12
N GLU A 251 2.30 -13.82 14.20
CA GLU A 251 3.29 -13.75 15.28
C GLU A 251 4.71 -14.08 14.79
N GLN A 252 4.84 -14.91 13.74
CA GLN A 252 6.13 -15.22 13.14
C GLN A 252 6.73 -13.99 12.44
N ASP A 253 5.91 -13.22 11.73
CA ASP A 253 6.35 -11.97 11.08
C ASP A 253 6.78 -10.94 12.13
N LEU A 254 6.04 -10.84 13.23
CA LEU A 254 6.37 -9.95 14.35
C LEU A 254 7.74 -10.32 14.94
N ARG A 255 7.98 -11.58 15.28
CA ARG A 255 9.28 -12.03 15.79
C ARG A 255 10.42 -11.78 14.80
N ARG A 256 10.18 -11.99 13.50
CA ARG A 256 11.15 -11.69 12.44
C ARG A 256 11.46 -10.20 12.39
N PHE A 257 10.46 -9.35 12.58
CA PHE A 257 10.62 -7.90 12.64
C PHE A 257 11.39 -7.47 13.89
N GLU A 258 11.09 -8.02 15.07
CA GLU A 258 11.83 -7.77 16.32
C GLU A 258 13.30 -8.12 16.20
N ALA A 259 13.63 -9.33 15.71
CA ALA A 259 15.01 -9.74 15.48
C ALA A 259 15.75 -8.81 14.51
N ARG A 260 15.03 -8.24 13.52
CA ARG A 260 15.60 -7.25 12.60
C ARG A 260 15.91 -5.91 13.27
N LEU A 261 15.11 -5.49 14.24
CA LEU A 261 15.39 -4.28 15.02
C LEU A 261 16.64 -4.47 15.88
N GLU A 262 16.78 -5.62 16.53
CA GLU A 262 17.93 -5.97 17.37
C GLU A 262 19.22 -6.06 16.54
N GLY A 263 19.18 -6.73 15.39
CA GLY A 263 20.30 -6.81 14.45
C GLY A 263 20.58 -5.51 13.67
N GLY A 264 19.82 -4.44 13.92
CA GLY A 264 20.06 -3.09 13.42
C GLY A 264 20.56 -2.11 14.49
N ALA A 265 20.53 -2.49 15.77
CA ALA A 265 20.86 -1.61 16.90
C ALA A 265 22.37 -1.46 17.19
N VAL A 266 23.25 -1.90 16.27
CA VAL A 266 24.71 -1.67 16.35
C VAL A 266 25.15 -0.64 15.32
N VAL A 267 24.49 0.52 15.26
CA VAL A 267 25.11 1.79 14.81
C VAL A 267 24.29 2.94 15.42
N GLY A 268 24.88 3.72 16.32
CA GLY A 268 24.37 5.03 16.72
C GLY A 268 24.05 5.21 18.21
N SER A 269 25.06 5.07 19.06
CA SER A 269 25.19 5.84 20.31
C SER A 269 25.86 7.18 20.02
#